data_AF-A0A0U3E3E0-F1
#
_entry.id   AF-A0A0U3E3E0-F1
#
_cell.length_a   1.000
_cell.length_b   1.000
_cell.length_c   1.000
_cell.angle_alpha   90.00
_cell.angle_beta   90.00
_cell.angle_gamma   90.00
#
_symmetry.space_group_name_H-M   'P 1'
#
loop_
_entity.id
_entity.type
_entity.pdbx_description
1 polymer ?
#
loop_
_entity_poly.entity_id
_entity_poly.type
_entity_poly.pdbx_seq_one_letter_code
_entity_poly.pdbx_strand_id
1 'polypeptide(L)'
;MSCWQSLEKSIVLNVGRCSWGKCVFCGWGKREGTESIDNAMNKIRKAVREKVPKRLKIYTSGSLFDENQYPRYFQLWLAEFIDRTCVEELQVESLPSFIKYELLQPFLGRSYKLIVALGLEVADNDALRKLGKYPAMSVESYISTALTLRNLGVGTRTYVLVNPPIKDWEDLFHKTVDIALKYSDEVVLINTYPHSESPLFTLWISGKWRPLDEEHFMRIVKPYLNNPRISIDFNNFAFKPNFPKRLRKRIKGAGKEQLIHPYYEVWQDFITRFYTPPRRKSVLLFVPCSYRKPYYKSKTWKAILNVLRRVGLRSVTHLVAISSPGVVPEEFSNEYPFNSYDWPEWEETEEIKRLYIKVNKERIKRYLLRHKDKYKVIAYYLKPSSESAKALEEACKELGLECIKCLPEEVFEKVRKEVTSSEITHELSLKSLEECLKRIKVKYEIRKAKT
;
A
#
# COMPACT_ATOMS: atom_id res chain seq x y z
N MET A 1 10.73 37.84 14.96
CA MET A 1 9.92 36.63 15.22
C MET A 1 9.19 36.27 13.93
N SER A 2 9.29 35.04 13.44
CA SER A 2 8.55 34.62 12.24
C SER A 2 7.05 34.58 12.53
N CYS A 3 6.23 35.06 11.60
CA CYS A 3 4.77 35.10 11.78
C CYS A 3 4.11 33.71 11.60
N TRP A 4 4.79 32.76 10.95
CA TRP A 4 4.34 31.37 10.84
C TRP A 4 4.74 30.50 12.05
N GLN A 5 3.96 29.45 12.28
CA GLN A 5 4.02 28.55 13.45
C GLN A 5 4.36 27.10 13.08
N SER A 6 4.47 26.77 11.79
CA SER A 6 4.99 25.49 11.29
C SER A 6 5.71 25.68 9.96
N LEU A 7 6.65 24.79 9.61
CA LEU A 7 7.35 24.87 8.33
C LEU A 7 6.41 24.62 7.15
N GLU A 8 5.61 23.56 7.22
CA GLU A 8 4.82 23.11 6.08
C GLU A 8 3.47 22.57 6.54
N LYS A 9 2.43 22.74 5.72
CA LYS A 9 1.14 22.07 5.90
C LYS A 9 0.58 21.66 4.54
N SER A 10 0.25 20.38 4.40
CA SER A 10 -0.38 19.83 3.21
C SER A 10 -1.87 19.65 3.42
N ILE A 11 -2.68 20.08 2.46
CA ILE A 11 -4.11 19.80 2.39
C ILE A 11 -4.46 19.18 1.04
N VAL A 12 -5.46 18.31 1.04
CA VAL A 12 -6.01 17.71 -0.18
C VAL A 12 -7.40 18.29 -0.38
N LEU A 13 -7.68 18.86 -1.54
CA LEU A 13 -9.01 19.29 -1.96
C LEU A 13 -9.63 18.23 -2.85
N ASN A 14 -10.87 17.84 -2.55
CA ASN A 14 -11.58 16.79 -3.27
C ASN A 14 -12.80 17.36 -3.99
N VAL A 15 -12.59 18.42 -4.77
CA VAL A 15 -13.62 19.11 -5.55
C VAL A 15 -13.63 18.59 -6.98
N GLY A 16 -14.82 18.29 -7.50
CA GLY A 16 -15.04 17.93 -8.89
C GLY A 16 -14.14 16.80 -9.39
N ARG A 17 -13.92 16.75 -10.70
CA ARG A 17 -13.09 15.73 -11.35
C ARG A 17 -11.98 16.36 -12.16
N CYS A 18 -10.84 15.68 -12.21
CA CYS A 18 -9.77 16.00 -13.13
C CYS A 18 -10.27 15.93 -14.58
N SER A 19 -10.29 17.06 -15.30
CA SER A 19 -10.74 17.09 -16.70
C SER A 19 -9.87 16.22 -17.62
N TRP A 20 -8.60 16.00 -17.28
CA TRP A 20 -7.76 15.09 -18.05
C TRP A 20 -8.13 13.63 -17.81
N GLY A 21 -8.15 13.18 -16.55
CA GLY A 21 -8.71 11.90 -16.12
C GLY A 21 -8.19 10.62 -16.80
N LYS A 22 -7.15 10.68 -17.64
CA LYS A 22 -6.70 9.56 -18.50
C LYS A 22 -5.48 8.82 -17.99
N CYS A 23 -4.71 9.41 -17.07
CA CYS A 23 -3.49 8.81 -16.51
C CYS A 23 -3.67 7.34 -16.06
N VAL A 24 -2.70 6.49 -16.37
CA VAL A 24 -2.70 5.05 -16.05
C VAL A 24 -2.42 4.79 -14.57
N PHE A 25 -1.59 5.59 -13.93
CA PHE A 25 -1.15 5.43 -12.54
C PHE A 25 -1.99 6.23 -11.54
N CYS A 26 -2.57 7.35 -11.95
CA CYS A 26 -3.35 8.20 -11.07
C CYS A 26 -4.79 7.68 -10.97
N GLY A 27 -5.21 7.29 -9.77
CA GLY A 27 -6.61 6.98 -9.53
C GLY A 27 -7.39 8.09 -8.82
N TRP A 28 -6.74 9.16 -8.36
CA TRP A 28 -7.43 10.37 -7.88
C TRP A 28 -8.19 11.04 -9.02
N GLY A 29 -7.56 11.22 -10.19
CA GLY A 29 -8.23 11.78 -11.38
C GLY A 29 -9.32 10.90 -11.99
N LYS A 30 -9.49 9.66 -11.49
CA LYS A 30 -10.58 8.74 -11.88
C LYS A 30 -11.82 8.90 -10.99
N ARG A 31 -11.69 9.58 -9.85
CA ARG A 31 -12.77 9.77 -8.88
C ARG A 31 -13.47 11.09 -9.13
N GLU A 32 -14.75 11.12 -8.78
CA GLU A 32 -15.52 12.36 -8.63
C GLU A 32 -15.32 12.89 -7.21
N GLY A 33 -14.95 14.16 -7.10
CA GLY A 33 -14.83 14.87 -5.85
C GLY A 33 -16.19 15.12 -5.23
N THR A 34 -16.30 14.93 -3.92
CA THR A 34 -17.55 15.13 -3.16
C THR A 34 -17.55 16.42 -2.35
N GLU A 35 -16.46 17.19 -2.37
CA GLU A 35 -16.29 18.44 -1.64
C GLU A 35 -16.86 19.61 -2.45
N SER A 36 -17.68 20.45 -1.84
CA SER A 36 -18.10 21.72 -2.43
C SER A 36 -16.97 22.75 -2.37
N ILE A 37 -17.06 23.79 -3.21
CA ILE A 37 -16.09 24.90 -3.18
C ILE A 37 -16.05 25.57 -1.80
N ASP A 38 -17.20 25.81 -1.16
CA ASP A 38 -17.25 26.41 0.18
C ASP A 38 -16.53 25.57 1.23
N ASN A 39 -16.68 24.24 1.16
CA ASN A 39 -15.98 23.33 2.05
C ASN A 39 -14.47 23.34 1.81
N ALA A 40 -14.04 23.39 0.55
CA ALA A 40 -12.62 23.56 0.21
C ALA A 40 -12.06 24.88 0.76
N MET A 41 -12.80 26.00 0.61
CA MET A 41 -12.42 27.29 1.18
C MET A 41 -12.32 27.23 2.72
N ASN A 42 -13.28 26.60 3.39
CA ASN A 42 -13.28 26.43 4.85
C ASN A 42 -12.11 25.58 5.33
N LYS A 43 -11.74 24.54 4.57
CA LYS A 43 -10.58 23.71 4.86
C LYS A 43 -9.28 24.49 4.78
N ILE A 44 -9.12 25.34 3.76
CA ILE A 44 -7.99 26.25 3.63
C ILE A 44 -7.96 27.25 4.80
N ARG A 45 -9.10 27.88 5.15
CA ARG A 45 -9.20 28.79 6.30
C ARG A 45 -8.76 28.12 7.59
N LYS A 46 -9.24 26.91 7.86
CA LYS A 46 -8.83 26.13 9.04
C LYS A 46 -7.35 25.81 9.01
N ALA A 47 -6.82 25.45 7.84
CA ALA A 47 -5.41 25.11 7.67
C ALA A 47 -4.49 26.26 8.11
N VAL A 48 -4.84 27.50 7.78
CA VAL A 48 -4.04 28.69 8.11
C VAL A 48 -4.40 29.35 9.45
N ARG A 49 -5.58 29.09 10.04
CA ARG A 49 -5.96 29.70 11.35
C ARG A 49 -5.34 29.02 12.57
N GLU A 50 -5.21 27.69 12.58
CA GLU A 50 -4.76 26.95 13.77
C GLU A 50 -3.26 27.12 14.03
N LYS A 51 -2.48 26.87 12.98
CA LYS A 51 -1.02 27.04 12.92
C LYS A 51 -0.68 27.44 11.50
N VAL A 52 -0.40 28.72 11.27
CA VAL A 52 -0.05 29.25 9.95
C VAL A 52 1.26 28.57 9.50
N PRO A 53 1.28 27.88 8.36
CA PRO A 53 2.51 27.29 7.84
C PRO A 53 3.32 28.34 7.07
N LYS A 54 4.65 28.18 7.04
CA LYS A 54 5.51 28.91 6.10
C LYS A 54 5.14 28.54 4.66
N ARG A 55 5.00 27.25 4.37
CA ARG A 55 4.55 26.71 3.07
C ARG A 55 3.20 25.98 3.19
N LEU A 56 2.18 26.46 2.47
CA LEU A 56 0.91 25.75 2.31
C LEU A 56 0.92 24.97 1.00
N LYS A 57 0.75 23.64 1.05
CA LYS A 57 0.65 22.78 -0.13
C LYS A 57 -0.79 22.34 -0.34
N ILE A 58 -1.34 22.65 -1.52
CA ILE A 58 -2.69 22.28 -1.92
C ILE A 58 -2.62 21.20 -2.99
N TYR A 59 -2.93 19.97 -2.61
CA TYR A 59 -3.07 18.83 -3.50
C TYR A 59 -4.50 18.76 -4.03
N THR A 60 -4.64 18.45 -5.31
CA THR A 60 -5.95 18.29 -5.95
C THR A 60 -5.99 16.97 -6.73
N SER A 61 -7.16 16.50 -7.14
CA SER A 61 -7.23 15.34 -8.02
C SER A 61 -6.80 15.65 -9.48
N GLY A 62 -6.65 16.94 -9.82
CA GLY A 62 -6.41 17.43 -11.17
C GLY A 62 -5.54 18.68 -11.20
N SER A 63 -6.14 19.84 -11.43
CA SER A 63 -5.40 21.08 -11.67
C SER A 63 -6.13 22.27 -11.06
N LEU A 64 -5.43 23.05 -10.23
CA LEU A 64 -6.03 24.24 -9.62
C LEU A 64 -6.52 25.26 -10.67
N PHE A 65 -5.81 25.35 -11.80
CA PHE A 65 -6.14 26.27 -12.88
C PHE A 65 -7.13 25.68 -13.91
N ASP A 66 -7.68 24.50 -13.66
CA ASP A 66 -8.80 23.97 -14.45
C ASP A 66 -10.12 24.54 -13.91
N GLU A 67 -10.70 25.52 -14.62
CA GLU A 67 -11.91 26.22 -14.18
C GLU A 67 -13.15 25.33 -14.07
N ASN A 68 -13.15 24.17 -14.73
CA ASN A 68 -14.21 23.17 -14.56
C ASN A 68 -14.16 22.49 -13.19
N GLN A 69 -12.97 22.46 -12.58
CA GLN A 69 -12.74 21.86 -11.28
C GLN A 69 -12.71 22.90 -10.16
N TYR A 70 -12.00 24.01 -10.38
CA TYR A 70 -11.86 25.12 -9.44
C TYR A 70 -12.23 26.42 -10.14
N PRO A 71 -13.48 26.89 -9.99
CA PRO A 71 -13.99 28.07 -10.67
C PRO A 71 -13.14 29.32 -10.42
N ARG A 72 -13.20 30.27 -11.36
CA ARG A 72 -12.41 31.50 -11.29
C ARG A 72 -12.53 32.25 -9.97
N TYR A 73 -13.74 32.36 -9.42
CA TYR A 73 -13.97 33.06 -8.14
C TYR A 73 -13.21 32.39 -6.98
N PHE A 74 -13.06 31.07 -6.99
CA PHE A 74 -12.29 30.35 -5.98
C PHE A 74 -10.79 30.66 -6.10
N GLN A 75 -10.26 30.69 -7.32
CA GLN A 75 -8.86 31.03 -7.55
C GLN A 75 -8.53 32.47 -7.12
N LEU A 76 -9.41 33.43 -7.47
CA LEU A 76 -9.30 34.83 -7.05
C LEU A 76 -9.35 34.96 -5.53
N TRP A 77 -10.32 34.29 -4.90
CA TRP A 77 -10.44 34.26 -3.45
C TRP A 77 -9.19 33.66 -2.79
N LEU A 78 -8.68 32.55 -3.30
CA LEU A 78 -7.50 31.88 -2.75
C LEU A 78 -6.29 32.82 -2.80
N ALA A 79 -6.08 33.47 -3.94
CA ALA A 79 -4.95 34.37 -4.12
C ALA A 79 -4.98 35.53 -3.10
N GLU A 80 -6.14 36.17 -2.95
CA GLU A 80 -6.36 37.28 -2.02
C GLU A 80 -6.33 36.84 -0.55
N PHE A 81 -6.91 35.67 -0.26
CA PHE A 81 -6.98 35.17 1.10
C PHE A 81 -5.58 34.86 1.65
N ILE A 82 -4.74 34.17 0.88
CA ILE A 82 -3.38 33.81 1.31
C ILE A 82 -2.50 35.06 1.43
N ASP A 83 -2.69 36.07 0.59
CA ASP A 83 -1.96 37.34 0.62
C ASP A 83 -2.12 38.10 1.95
N ARG A 84 -3.24 37.86 2.65
CA ARG A 84 -3.57 38.44 3.95
C ARG A 84 -3.12 37.56 5.13
N THR A 85 -2.34 36.52 4.88
CA THR A 85 -1.82 35.60 5.91
C THR A 85 -0.30 35.67 6.00
N CYS A 86 0.28 34.90 6.92
CA CYS A 86 1.73 34.77 7.07
C CYS A 86 2.33 33.56 6.33
N VAL A 87 1.61 33.01 5.37
CA VAL A 87 2.15 32.01 4.44
C VAL A 87 3.14 32.70 3.53
N GLU A 88 4.37 32.18 3.44
CA GLU A 88 5.42 32.70 2.55
C GLU A 88 5.42 31.99 1.19
N GLU A 89 4.95 30.75 1.14
CA GLU A 89 4.92 29.94 -0.09
C GLU A 89 3.58 29.21 -0.26
N LEU A 90 2.91 29.45 -1.38
CA LEU A 90 1.71 28.72 -1.78
C LEU A 90 2.06 27.74 -2.88
N GLN A 91 2.06 26.44 -2.58
CA GLN A 91 2.28 25.38 -3.57
C GLN A 91 0.95 24.81 -4.05
N VAL A 92 0.74 24.77 -5.36
CA VAL A 92 -0.47 24.27 -6.02
C VAL A 92 -0.11 23.35 -7.17
N GLU A 93 -1.01 22.47 -7.60
CA GLU A 93 -0.75 21.53 -8.69
C GLU A 93 -1.54 21.90 -9.95
N SER A 94 -0.91 21.78 -11.12
CA SER A 94 -1.61 21.96 -12.40
C SER A 94 -0.91 21.26 -13.55
N LEU A 95 -1.70 20.79 -14.52
CA LEU A 95 -1.17 20.38 -15.82
C LEU A 95 -0.80 21.64 -16.64
N PRO A 96 0.24 21.56 -17.50
CA PRO A 96 0.63 22.64 -18.40
C PRO A 96 -0.52 23.21 -19.23
N SER A 97 -1.41 22.35 -19.72
CA SER A 97 -2.55 22.76 -20.56
C SER A 97 -3.52 23.74 -19.89
N PHE A 98 -3.52 23.83 -18.55
CA PHE A 98 -4.37 24.75 -17.79
C PHE A 98 -3.63 26.00 -17.32
N ILE A 99 -2.33 26.12 -17.57
CA ILE A 99 -1.54 27.26 -17.11
C ILE A 99 -1.59 28.34 -18.19
N LYS A 100 -2.33 29.41 -17.89
CA LYS A 100 -2.45 30.60 -18.75
C LYS A 100 -2.12 31.85 -17.94
N TYR A 101 -1.63 32.88 -18.62
CA TYR A 101 -1.23 34.12 -17.96
C TYR A 101 -2.38 34.75 -17.18
N GLU A 102 -3.59 34.80 -17.75
CA GLU A 102 -4.77 35.34 -17.09
C GLU A 102 -5.12 34.59 -15.81
N LEU A 103 -4.84 33.28 -15.75
CA LEU A 103 -5.11 32.46 -14.57
C LEU A 103 -4.07 32.65 -13.47
N LEU A 104 -2.81 32.86 -13.86
CA LEU A 104 -1.70 33.13 -12.94
C LEU A 104 -1.73 34.55 -12.38
N GLN A 105 -2.17 35.54 -13.16
CA GLN A 105 -2.11 36.97 -12.84
C GLN A 105 -2.55 37.33 -11.40
N PRO A 106 -3.64 36.78 -10.84
CA PRO A 106 -4.06 37.12 -9.47
C PRO A 106 -3.07 36.73 -8.37
N PHE A 107 -2.18 35.78 -8.63
CA PHE A 107 -1.19 35.25 -7.69
C PHE A 107 0.18 35.93 -7.83
N LEU A 108 0.39 36.76 -8.85
CA LEU A 108 1.67 37.44 -9.10
C LEU A 108 1.80 38.70 -8.23
N GLY A 109 3.03 39.02 -7.82
CA GLY A 109 3.32 40.24 -7.04
C GLY A 109 2.71 40.26 -5.63
N ARG A 110 2.35 39.10 -5.09
CA ARG A 110 1.76 38.92 -3.75
C ARG A 110 2.83 38.82 -2.66
N SER A 111 2.42 38.90 -1.40
CA SER A 111 3.29 38.74 -0.22
C SER A 111 3.89 37.33 -0.09
N TYR A 112 3.30 36.35 -0.77
CA TYR A 112 3.78 34.96 -0.84
C TYR A 112 4.31 34.63 -2.24
N LYS A 113 5.25 33.68 -2.31
CA LYS A 113 5.70 33.09 -3.56
C LYS A 113 4.74 31.98 -4.00
N LEU A 114 4.22 32.09 -5.22
CA LEU A 114 3.51 30.97 -5.86
C LEU A 114 4.52 29.91 -6.31
N ILE A 115 4.22 28.64 -6.05
CA ILE A 115 4.94 27.48 -6.58
C ILE A 115 3.92 26.59 -7.29
N VAL A 116 4.14 26.30 -8.57
CA VAL A 116 3.30 25.39 -9.34
C VAL A 116 4.01 24.05 -9.49
N ALA A 117 3.37 22.99 -9.02
CA ALA A 117 3.84 21.63 -9.17
C ALA A 117 3.33 21.02 -10.49
N LEU A 118 4.28 20.58 -11.32
CA LEU A 118 4.06 19.98 -12.62
C LEU A 118 4.36 18.47 -12.56
N GLY A 119 3.42 17.66 -13.00
CA GLY A 119 3.64 16.21 -13.12
C GLY A 119 4.30 15.85 -14.45
N LEU A 120 5.61 15.97 -14.58
CA LEU A 120 6.34 15.50 -15.77
C LEU A 120 6.26 13.98 -15.87
N GLU A 121 6.45 13.28 -14.75
CA GLU A 121 6.53 11.83 -14.59
C GLU A 121 7.69 11.17 -15.34
N VAL A 122 7.75 11.34 -16.67
CA VAL A 122 8.78 10.81 -17.57
C VAL A 122 9.05 11.81 -18.70
N ALA A 123 10.31 11.99 -19.07
CA ALA A 123 10.74 12.91 -20.14
C ALA A 123 10.85 12.22 -21.51
N ASP A 124 9.77 11.58 -21.94
CA ASP A 124 9.63 10.96 -23.24
C ASP A 124 8.15 10.94 -23.69
N ASN A 125 7.86 11.48 -24.88
CA ASN A 125 6.48 11.67 -25.34
C ASN A 125 5.77 10.34 -25.65
N ASP A 126 6.49 9.31 -26.08
CA ASP A 126 5.90 7.98 -26.33
C ASP A 126 5.54 7.29 -25.01
N ALA A 127 6.41 7.41 -24.00
CA ALA A 127 6.14 6.97 -22.65
C ALA A 127 4.96 7.75 -22.03
N LEU A 128 4.89 9.07 -22.21
CA LEU A 128 3.76 9.89 -21.77
C LEU A 128 2.45 9.47 -22.44
N ARG A 129 2.47 9.09 -23.73
CA ARG A 129 1.29 8.49 -24.40
C ARG A 129 0.86 7.19 -23.73
N LYS A 130 1.80 6.27 -23.46
CA LYS A 130 1.53 5.00 -22.77
C LYS A 130 1.00 5.21 -21.35
N LEU A 131 1.47 6.24 -20.64
CA LEU A 131 0.98 6.63 -19.32
C LEU A 131 -0.36 7.37 -19.36
N GLY A 132 -0.89 7.67 -20.55
CA GLY A 132 -2.13 8.41 -20.73
C GLY A 132 -2.03 9.86 -20.28
N LYS A 133 -0.87 10.50 -20.45
CA LYS A 133 -0.60 11.91 -20.13
C LYS A 133 -0.53 12.84 -21.33
N TYR A 134 -0.13 12.32 -22.48
CA TYR A 134 -0.11 13.09 -23.73
C TYR A 134 -1.51 13.19 -24.36
N PRO A 135 -1.90 14.32 -24.98
CA PRO A 135 -1.10 15.54 -25.17
C PRO A 135 -1.23 16.59 -24.05
N ALA A 136 -2.02 16.36 -22.99
CA ALA A 136 -2.16 17.33 -21.89
C ALA A 136 -0.82 17.63 -21.18
N MET A 137 0.12 16.69 -21.24
CA MET A 137 1.52 16.85 -20.87
C MET A 137 2.40 16.26 -21.99
N SER A 138 3.35 17.06 -22.48
CA SER A 138 4.45 16.67 -23.34
C SER A 138 5.75 17.24 -22.76
N VAL A 139 6.91 16.74 -23.20
CA VAL A 139 8.20 17.29 -22.75
C VAL A 139 8.32 18.77 -23.13
N GLU A 140 7.85 19.13 -24.32
CA GLU A 140 7.86 20.51 -24.84
C GLU A 140 6.92 21.41 -24.04
N SER A 141 5.70 20.95 -23.73
CA SER A 141 4.75 21.74 -22.95
C SER A 141 5.19 21.91 -21.50
N TYR A 142 5.87 20.91 -20.93
CA TYR A 142 6.55 21.02 -19.65
C TYR A 142 7.64 22.09 -19.67
N ILE A 143 8.58 22.03 -20.63
CA ILE A 143 9.70 22.97 -20.72
C ILE A 143 9.20 24.40 -20.93
N SER A 144 8.30 24.61 -21.89
CA SER A 144 7.77 25.95 -22.19
C SER A 144 7.02 26.52 -20.98
N THR A 145 6.23 25.71 -20.29
CA THR A 145 5.52 26.10 -19.07
C THR A 145 6.47 26.46 -17.94
N ALA A 146 7.49 25.64 -17.68
CA ALA A 146 8.48 25.91 -16.64
C ALA A 146 9.25 27.22 -16.91
N LEU A 147 9.58 27.51 -18.17
CA LEU A 147 10.19 28.78 -18.57
C LEU A 147 9.22 29.97 -18.38
N THR A 148 7.95 29.82 -18.76
CA THR A 148 6.92 30.84 -18.51
C THR A 148 6.76 31.14 -17.03
N LEU A 149 6.66 30.10 -16.19
CA LEU A 149 6.56 30.27 -14.73
C LEU A 149 7.78 31.01 -14.17
N ARG A 150 8.99 30.61 -14.59
CA ARG A 150 10.25 31.28 -14.21
C ARG A 150 10.26 32.76 -14.59
N ASN A 151 9.86 33.09 -15.81
CA ASN A 151 9.83 34.48 -16.30
C ASN A 151 8.82 35.35 -15.54
N LEU A 152 7.79 34.75 -14.95
CA LEU A 152 6.79 35.41 -14.11
C LEU A 152 7.17 35.41 -12.61
N GLY A 153 8.36 34.92 -12.24
CA GLY A 153 8.79 34.81 -10.85
C GLY A 153 8.08 33.70 -10.05
N VAL A 154 7.37 32.80 -10.72
CA VAL A 154 6.67 31.66 -10.11
C VAL A 154 7.61 30.47 -10.00
N GLY A 155 7.66 29.84 -8.82
CA GLY A 155 8.46 28.64 -8.59
C GLY A 155 7.88 27.42 -9.32
N THR A 156 8.75 26.52 -9.76
CA THR A 156 8.37 25.26 -10.40
C THR A 156 8.84 24.08 -9.55
N ARG A 157 7.90 23.22 -9.18
CA ARG A 157 8.19 21.92 -8.57
C ARG A 157 7.82 20.81 -9.56
N THR A 158 8.62 19.76 -9.68
CA THR A 158 8.34 18.69 -10.66
C THR A 158 8.26 17.32 -10.02
N TYR A 159 7.25 16.55 -10.41
CA TYR A 159 7.10 15.16 -10.03
C TYR A 159 7.67 14.23 -11.11
N VAL A 160 8.49 13.28 -10.70
CA VAL A 160 9.14 12.27 -11.54
C VAL A 160 8.80 10.89 -10.99
N LEU A 161 8.30 9.99 -11.84
CA LEU A 161 7.96 8.63 -11.44
C LEU A 161 9.20 7.72 -11.49
N VAL A 162 9.37 6.96 -10.42
CA VAL A 162 10.25 5.79 -10.36
C VAL A 162 9.40 4.55 -10.59
N ASN A 163 9.85 3.62 -11.44
CA ASN A 163 9.11 2.42 -11.84
C ASN A 163 7.74 2.67 -12.52
N PRO A 164 7.63 3.59 -13.49
CA PRO A 164 6.43 3.68 -14.32
C PRO A 164 6.23 2.35 -15.10
N PRO A 165 5.00 1.99 -15.52
CA PRO A 165 4.72 0.79 -16.31
C PRO A 165 5.20 0.93 -17.77
N ILE A 166 6.49 1.19 -17.96
CA ILE A 166 7.18 1.44 -19.22
C ILE A 166 8.40 0.53 -19.28
N LYS A 167 8.71 0.02 -20.48
CA LYS A 167 9.90 -0.79 -20.70
C LYS A 167 11.15 0.08 -20.57
N ASP A 168 12.25 -0.49 -20.06
CA ASP A 168 13.55 0.19 -19.99
C ASP A 168 13.48 1.54 -19.26
N TRP A 169 12.64 1.62 -18.22
CA TRP A 169 12.32 2.87 -17.54
C TRP A 169 13.46 3.45 -16.71
N GLU A 170 14.46 2.65 -16.31
CA GLU A 170 15.58 3.12 -15.46
C GLU A 170 16.45 4.14 -16.20
N ASP A 171 16.82 3.87 -17.46
CA ASP A 171 17.57 4.84 -18.30
C ASP A 171 16.75 6.11 -18.53
N LEU A 172 15.44 5.94 -18.80
CA LEU A 172 14.51 7.06 -18.95
C LEU A 172 14.38 7.87 -17.65
N PHE A 173 14.42 7.23 -16.49
CA PHE A 173 14.35 7.89 -15.20
C PHE A 173 15.52 8.85 -15.01
N HIS A 174 16.75 8.41 -15.27
CA HIS A 174 17.93 9.28 -15.17
C HIS A 174 17.83 10.51 -16.08
N LYS A 175 17.48 10.30 -17.36
CA LYS A 175 17.22 11.40 -18.31
C LYS A 175 16.11 12.34 -17.82
N THR A 176 15.07 11.79 -17.22
CA THR A 176 13.94 12.57 -16.70
C THR A 176 14.37 13.46 -15.53
N VAL A 177 15.19 12.94 -14.62
CA VAL A 177 15.70 13.72 -13.48
C VAL A 177 16.58 14.88 -13.97
N ASP A 178 17.45 14.66 -14.96
CA ASP A 178 18.31 15.71 -15.53
C ASP A 178 17.48 16.84 -16.16
N ILE A 179 16.44 16.49 -16.93
CA ILE A 179 15.51 17.47 -17.50
C ILE A 179 14.73 18.18 -16.38
N ALA A 180 14.25 17.47 -15.37
CA ALA A 180 13.52 18.06 -14.26
C ALA A 180 14.39 19.09 -13.50
N LEU A 181 15.64 18.73 -13.19
CA LEU A 181 16.62 19.60 -12.52
C LEU A 181 17.02 20.83 -13.34
N LYS A 182 16.98 20.75 -14.68
CA LYS A 182 17.30 21.89 -15.55
C LYS A 182 16.21 22.97 -15.52
N TYR A 183 14.94 22.54 -15.42
CA TYR A 183 13.80 23.44 -15.58
C TYR A 183 13.04 23.75 -14.29
N SER A 184 13.25 23.00 -13.20
CA SER A 184 12.54 23.20 -11.92
C SER A 184 13.43 23.68 -10.79
N ASP A 185 12.81 24.39 -9.84
CA ASP A 185 13.42 24.75 -8.56
C ASP A 185 13.50 23.54 -7.62
N GLU A 186 12.49 22.67 -7.66
CA GLU A 186 12.38 21.48 -6.83
C GLU A 186 11.95 20.25 -7.65
N VAL A 187 12.48 19.08 -7.32
CA VAL A 187 12.11 17.79 -7.94
C VAL A 187 11.71 16.80 -6.85
N VAL A 188 10.63 16.06 -7.07
CA VAL A 188 10.21 14.96 -6.20
C VAL A 188 10.26 13.66 -6.98
N LEU A 189 11.02 12.71 -6.45
CA LEU A 189 11.07 11.35 -6.97
C LEU A 189 9.99 10.53 -6.25
N ILE A 190 9.06 10.00 -7.03
CA ILE A 190 7.85 9.35 -6.52
C ILE A 190 7.89 7.88 -6.90
N ASN A 191 7.86 6.98 -5.92
CA ASN A 191 7.66 5.57 -6.20
C ASN A 191 6.28 5.37 -6.82
N THR A 192 6.22 4.79 -8.03
CA THR A 192 4.96 4.57 -8.73
C THR A 192 4.06 3.67 -7.89
N TYR A 193 2.86 4.15 -7.58
CA TYR A 193 1.96 3.55 -6.62
C TYR A 193 0.68 3.00 -7.29
N PRO A 194 0.27 1.74 -7.04
CA PRO A 194 -0.92 1.16 -7.65
C PRO A 194 -2.20 1.63 -6.94
N HIS A 195 -2.60 2.87 -7.20
CA HIS A 195 -3.85 3.40 -6.65
C HIS A 195 -5.05 2.57 -7.14
N SER A 196 -5.93 2.15 -6.23
CA SER A 196 -7.04 1.20 -6.48
C SER A 196 -7.87 1.48 -7.73
N GLU A 197 -8.24 2.74 -7.96
CA GLU A 197 -9.08 3.13 -9.10
C GLU A 197 -8.31 3.29 -10.42
N SER A 198 -6.99 3.17 -10.40
CA SER A 198 -6.14 3.36 -11.58
C SER A 198 -6.04 2.09 -12.43
N PRO A 199 -5.88 2.21 -13.76
CA PRO A 199 -5.51 1.08 -14.61
C PRO A 199 -4.24 0.35 -14.18
N LEU A 200 -3.29 1.03 -13.54
CA LEU A 200 -2.07 0.44 -12.99
C LEU A 200 -2.37 -0.65 -11.95
N PHE A 201 -3.43 -0.51 -11.15
CA PHE A 201 -3.85 -1.56 -10.21
C PHE A 201 -4.24 -2.85 -10.96
N THR A 202 -4.85 -2.74 -12.14
CA THR A 202 -5.14 -3.89 -13.02
C THR A 202 -3.87 -4.50 -13.60
N LEU A 203 -2.86 -3.69 -13.93
CA LEU A 203 -1.55 -4.20 -14.35
C LEU A 203 -0.88 -5.00 -13.23
N TRP A 204 -1.01 -4.56 -11.98
CA TRP A 204 -0.55 -5.32 -10.83
C TRP A 204 -1.30 -6.64 -10.64
N ILE A 205 -2.64 -6.62 -10.73
CA ILE A 205 -3.46 -7.83 -10.71
C ILE A 205 -2.99 -8.82 -11.79
N SER A 206 -2.82 -8.37 -13.03
CA SER A 206 -2.39 -9.25 -14.13
C SER A 206 -0.92 -9.68 -14.08
N GLY A 207 -0.14 -9.19 -13.10
CA GLY A 207 1.29 -9.46 -12.97
C GLY A 207 2.17 -8.75 -14.02
N LYS A 208 1.61 -7.89 -14.86
CA LYS A 208 2.32 -7.13 -15.91
C LYS A 208 3.18 -6.00 -15.35
N TRP A 209 2.93 -5.58 -14.11
CA TRP A 209 3.71 -4.58 -13.40
C TRP A 209 3.67 -4.89 -11.89
N ARG A 210 4.69 -4.49 -11.13
CA ARG A 210 4.70 -4.60 -9.66
C ARG A 210 5.34 -3.36 -9.06
N PRO A 211 4.88 -2.89 -7.89
CA PRO A 211 5.50 -1.77 -7.20
C PRO A 211 6.88 -2.15 -6.66
N LEU A 212 7.79 -1.16 -6.57
CA LEU A 212 9.08 -1.36 -5.89
C LEU A 212 8.87 -1.32 -4.37
N ASP A 213 9.54 -2.21 -3.66
CA ASP A 213 9.73 -2.05 -2.22
C ASP A 213 10.74 -0.93 -1.91
N GLU A 214 10.84 -0.59 -0.62
CA GLU A 214 11.66 0.54 -0.15
C GLU A 214 13.14 0.36 -0.50
N GLU A 215 13.69 -0.85 -0.37
CA GLU A 215 15.09 -1.13 -0.64
C GLU A 215 15.44 -0.93 -2.12
N HIS A 216 14.63 -1.48 -3.02
CA HIS A 216 14.81 -1.31 -4.47
C HIS A 216 14.63 0.14 -4.89
N PHE A 217 13.61 0.83 -4.37
CA PHE A 217 13.40 2.25 -4.65
C PHE A 217 14.61 3.08 -4.19
N MET A 218 15.07 2.87 -2.96
CA MET A 218 16.21 3.60 -2.39
C MET A 218 17.49 3.36 -3.17
N ARG A 219 17.73 2.15 -3.67
CA ARG A 219 18.88 1.83 -4.53
C ARG A 219 18.91 2.69 -5.79
N ILE A 220 17.77 2.91 -6.41
CA ILE A 220 17.63 3.64 -7.69
C ILE A 220 17.76 5.15 -7.49
N VAL A 221 17.17 5.69 -6.42
CA VAL A 221 17.20 7.14 -6.16
C VAL A 221 18.46 7.60 -5.44
N LYS A 222 19.25 6.68 -4.85
CA LYS A 222 20.47 6.98 -4.07
C LYS A 222 21.41 8.01 -4.71
N PRO A 223 21.71 7.98 -6.03
CA PRO A 223 22.61 8.95 -6.66
C PRO A 223 22.15 10.40 -6.53
N TYR A 224 20.86 10.63 -6.30
CA TYR A 224 20.22 11.94 -6.32
C TYR A 224 19.97 12.54 -4.93
N LEU A 225 20.12 11.76 -3.85
CA LEU A 225 19.70 12.15 -2.50
C LEU A 225 20.52 13.30 -1.90
N ASN A 226 21.75 13.54 -2.38
CA ASN A 226 22.59 14.64 -1.91
C ASN A 226 22.27 15.98 -2.59
N ASN A 227 21.40 16.00 -3.59
CA ASN A 227 21.01 17.24 -4.26
C ASN A 227 19.93 17.96 -3.43
N PRO A 228 20.17 19.19 -2.94
CA PRO A 228 19.22 19.89 -2.06
C PRO A 228 17.89 20.24 -2.74
N ARG A 229 17.82 20.17 -4.07
CA ARG A 229 16.57 20.39 -4.83
C ARG A 229 15.74 19.12 -4.99
N ILE A 230 16.26 17.97 -4.59
CA ILE A 230 15.59 16.68 -4.73
C ILE A 230 15.01 16.23 -3.39
N SER A 231 13.75 15.80 -3.43
CA SER A 231 13.06 15.14 -2.33
C SER A 231 12.45 13.82 -2.80
N ILE A 232 12.16 12.92 -1.86
CA ILE A 232 11.53 11.63 -2.13
C ILE A 232 10.19 11.55 -1.41
N ASP A 233 9.20 10.93 -2.06
CA ASP A 233 7.87 10.72 -1.46
C ASP A 233 7.72 9.29 -0.93
N PHE A 234 7.78 9.14 0.41
CA PHE A 234 7.56 7.87 1.08
C PHE A 234 6.07 7.55 1.34
N ASN A 235 5.15 8.49 1.14
CA ASN A 235 3.74 8.24 1.44
C ASN A 235 3.17 7.06 0.64
N ASN A 236 3.77 6.77 -0.53
CA ASN A 236 3.40 5.67 -1.40
C ASN A 236 3.77 4.27 -0.88
N PHE A 237 4.55 4.15 0.21
CA PHE A 237 4.80 2.88 0.88
C PHE A 237 3.72 2.54 1.94
N ALA A 238 2.97 3.54 2.40
CA ALA A 238 1.97 3.39 3.45
C ALA A 238 0.59 3.04 2.86
N PHE A 239 0.44 1.80 2.36
CA PHE A 239 -0.82 1.34 1.81
C PHE A 239 -1.15 -0.11 2.14
N LYS A 240 -2.34 -0.55 1.71
CA LYS A 240 -2.71 -1.95 1.56
C LYS A 240 -3.48 -2.14 0.25
N PRO A 241 -3.46 -3.34 -0.36
CA PRO A 241 -4.29 -3.64 -1.50
C PRO A 241 -5.76 -3.34 -1.19
N ASN A 242 -6.36 -2.48 -1.99
CA ASN A 242 -7.77 -2.14 -1.86
C ASN A 242 -8.44 -2.34 -3.21
N PHE A 243 -9.08 -3.50 -3.38
CA PHE A 243 -9.78 -3.84 -4.61
C PHE A 243 -11.04 -2.97 -4.73
N PRO A 244 -11.22 -2.19 -5.82
CA PRO A 244 -12.46 -1.46 -6.08
C PRO A 244 -13.69 -2.37 -6.04
N LYS A 245 -14.83 -1.87 -5.56
CA LYS A 245 -16.07 -2.66 -5.45
C LYS A 245 -16.44 -3.36 -6.76
N ARG A 246 -16.27 -2.68 -7.90
CA ARG A 246 -16.52 -3.21 -9.26
C ARG A 246 -15.69 -4.46 -9.61
N LEU A 247 -14.54 -4.67 -8.97
CA LEU A 247 -13.67 -5.84 -9.18
C LEU A 247 -13.97 -6.98 -8.21
N ARG A 248 -14.73 -6.74 -7.14
CA ARG A 248 -14.96 -7.72 -6.09
C ARG A 248 -15.99 -8.76 -6.54
N LYS A 249 -15.55 -10.01 -6.63
CA LYS A 249 -16.39 -11.19 -6.90
C LYS A 249 -16.11 -12.27 -5.86
N ARG A 250 -17.11 -13.07 -5.51
CA ARG A 250 -16.89 -14.23 -4.62
C ARG A 250 -16.13 -15.29 -5.39
N ILE A 251 -14.98 -15.72 -4.87
CA ILE A 251 -14.15 -16.78 -5.47
C ILE A 251 -14.69 -18.10 -4.95
N LYS A 252 -15.20 -18.98 -5.81
CA LYS A 252 -15.80 -20.27 -5.43
C LYS A 252 -15.16 -21.43 -6.19
N GLY A 253 -15.00 -22.57 -5.52
CA GLY A 253 -14.50 -23.82 -6.09
C GLY A 253 -13.07 -24.14 -5.66
N ALA A 254 -12.71 -25.42 -5.78
CA ALA A 254 -11.39 -25.96 -5.43
C ALA A 254 -10.54 -26.28 -6.67
N GLY A 255 -10.45 -25.32 -7.61
CA GLY A 255 -9.69 -25.47 -8.85
C GLY A 255 -8.36 -24.71 -8.86
N LYS A 256 -7.54 -24.96 -9.89
CA LYS A 256 -6.28 -24.26 -10.14
C LYS A 256 -6.48 -22.74 -10.20
N GLU A 257 -7.46 -22.28 -10.97
CA GLU A 257 -7.73 -20.84 -11.17
C GLU A 257 -8.09 -20.13 -9.86
N GLN A 258 -8.81 -20.80 -8.95
CA GLN A 258 -9.12 -20.26 -7.64
C GLN A 258 -7.87 -20.23 -6.76
N LEU A 259 -7.04 -21.27 -6.78
CA LEU A 259 -5.83 -21.35 -5.95
C LEU A 259 -4.78 -20.29 -6.31
N ILE A 260 -4.55 -20.08 -7.61
CA ILE A 260 -3.62 -19.08 -8.15
C ILE A 260 -4.32 -17.78 -8.55
N HIS A 261 -5.47 -17.48 -7.93
CA HIS A 261 -6.25 -16.31 -8.30
C HIS A 261 -5.41 -15.02 -8.19
N PRO A 262 -5.40 -14.15 -9.20
CA PRO A 262 -4.58 -12.93 -9.24
C PRO A 262 -4.68 -12.03 -8.01
N TYR A 263 -5.87 -11.96 -7.40
CA TYR A 263 -6.09 -11.16 -6.20
C TYR A 263 -5.34 -11.69 -4.98
N TYR A 264 -5.15 -13.01 -4.90
CA TYR A 264 -4.30 -13.60 -3.86
C TYR A 264 -2.85 -13.23 -4.11
N GLU A 265 -2.36 -13.28 -5.35
CA GLU A 265 -0.98 -12.91 -5.66
C GLU A 265 -0.68 -11.43 -5.36
N VAL A 266 -1.60 -10.51 -5.60
CA VAL A 266 -1.47 -9.11 -5.18
C VAL A 266 -1.29 -9.00 -3.65
N TRP A 267 -2.07 -9.73 -2.87
CA TRP A 267 -1.90 -9.75 -1.41
C TRP A 267 -0.59 -10.40 -0.98
N GLN A 268 -0.20 -11.52 -1.60
CA GLN A 268 1.05 -12.19 -1.27
C GLN A 268 2.26 -11.31 -1.62
N ASP A 269 2.23 -10.60 -2.75
CA ASP A 269 3.25 -9.62 -3.15
C ASP A 269 3.29 -8.43 -2.19
N PHE A 270 2.13 -7.94 -1.73
CA PHE A 270 2.06 -6.90 -0.71
C PHE A 270 2.66 -7.33 0.64
N ILE A 271 2.27 -8.51 1.12
CA ILE A 271 2.69 -9.06 2.41
C ILE A 271 4.21 -9.27 2.46
N THR A 272 4.84 -9.52 1.32
CA THR A 272 6.30 -9.75 1.24
C THR A 272 7.08 -8.45 1.04
N ARG A 273 6.53 -7.46 0.33
CA ARG A 273 7.26 -6.23 -0.02
C ARG A 273 7.04 -5.07 0.94
N PHE A 274 5.81 -4.86 1.41
CA PHE A 274 5.42 -3.62 2.11
C PHE A 274 4.96 -3.85 3.55
N TYR A 275 4.32 -4.98 3.82
CA TYR A 275 3.84 -5.30 5.16
C TYR A 275 5.01 -5.46 6.14
N THR A 276 4.83 -4.95 7.37
CA THR A 276 5.71 -5.24 8.50
C THR A 276 4.88 -5.82 9.64
N PRO A 277 5.24 -7.01 10.17
CA PRO A 277 4.55 -7.60 11.32
C PRO A 277 4.51 -6.67 12.54
N PRO A 278 3.47 -6.74 13.39
CA PRO A 278 3.35 -5.83 14.52
C PRO A 278 4.51 -6.03 15.51
N ARG A 279 5.19 -4.93 15.87
CA ARG A 279 6.45 -4.94 16.65
C ARG A 279 6.40 -5.71 17.98
N ARG A 280 5.22 -5.78 18.61
CA ARG A 280 5.03 -6.48 19.89
C ARG A 280 4.94 -8.01 19.74
N LYS A 281 4.87 -8.54 18.51
CA LYS A 281 4.65 -9.96 18.25
C LYS A 281 5.96 -10.72 18.03
N SER A 282 6.45 -11.38 19.07
CA SER A 282 7.71 -12.14 19.02
C SER A 282 7.51 -13.64 18.72
N VAL A 283 6.28 -14.16 18.75
CA VAL A 283 5.97 -15.55 18.42
C VAL A 283 5.10 -15.59 17.18
N LEU A 284 5.55 -16.26 16.12
CA LEU A 284 4.72 -16.56 14.95
C LEU A 284 4.02 -17.90 15.17
N LEU A 285 2.69 -17.92 15.10
CA LEU A 285 1.90 -19.14 15.16
C LEU A 285 1.07 -19.28 13.88
N PHE A 286 1.46 -20.23 13.02
CA PHE A 286 0.64 -20.63 11.89
C PHE A 286 -0.56 -21.47 12.34
N VAL A 287 -1.73 -21.15 11.82
CA VAL A 287 -3.01 -21.79 12.20
C VAL A 287 -3.83 -22.12 10.95
N PRO A 288 -4.79 -23.05 11.02
CA PRO A 288 -5.60 -23.37 9.85
C PRO A 288 -6.53 -22.20 9.52
N CYS A 289 -6.96 -22.16 8.26
CA CYS A 289 -8.11 -21.37 7.87
C CYS A 289 -9.40 -21.88 8.52
N SER A 290 -10.50 -21.17 8.27
CA SER A 290 -11.83 -21.61 8.68
C SER A 290 -12.84 -21.27 7.60
N TYR A 291 -13.88 -22.10 7.50
CA TYR A 291 -15.05 -21.84 6.65
C TYR A 291 -15.65 -20.46 6.95
N ARG A 292 -15.95 -20.17 8.24
CA ARG A 292 -16.44 -18.86 8.69
C ARG A 292 -15.31 -17.83 8.63
N LYS A 293 -15.58 -16.73 7.91
CA LYS A 293 -14.70 -15.58 7.71
C LYS A 293 -15.35 -14.28 8.22
N PRO A 294 -14.59 -13.28 8.69
CA PRO A 294 -13.16 -13.34 8.97
C PRO A 294 -12.84 -14.38 10.05
N TYR A 295 -11.63 -14.94 10.00
CA TYR A 295 -11.31 -16.17 10.73
C TYR A 295 -11.50 -16.06 12.24
N TYR A 296 -11.22 -14.91 12.85
CA TYR A 296 -11.40 -14.67 14.29
C TYR A 296 -12.85 -14.81 14.78
N LYS A 297 -13.86 -14.83 13.88
CA LYS A 297 -15.26 -15.10 14.24
C LYS A 297 -15.59 -16.60 14.28
N SER A 298 -14.71 -17.46 13.79
CA SER A 298 -14.90 -18.92 13.76
C SER A 298 -14.77 -19.56 15.15
N LYS A 299 -15.39 -20.73 15.34
CA LYS A 299 -15.23 -21.53 16.57
C LYS A 299 -13.75 -21.91 16.77
N THR A 300 -13.07 -22.33 15.70
CA THR A 300 -11.66 -22.70 15.68
C THR A 300 -10.74 -21.61 16.19
N TRP A 301 -10.82 -20.40 15.62
CA TRP A 301 -9.97 -19.30 16.04
C TRP A 301 -10.32 -18.80 17.44
N LYS A 302 -11.61 -18.79 17.82
CA LYS A 302 -12.00 -18.45 19.20
C LYS A 302 -11.36 -19.40 20.21
N ALA A 303 -11.34 -20.70 19.93
CA ALA A 303 -10.71 -21.71 20.78
C ALA A 303 -9.19 -21.47 20.89
N ILE A 304 -8.49 -21.28 19.77
CA ILE A 304 -7.05 -20.96 19.74
C ILE A 304 -6.75 -19.67 20.53
N LEU A 305 -7.53 -18.62 20.31
CA LEU A 305 -7.40 -17.35 21.02
C LEU A 305 -7.62 -17.50 22.52
N ASN A 306 -8.56 -18.35 22.95
CA ASN A 306 -8.80 -18.65 24.37
C ASN A 306 -7.59 -19.34 25.00
N VAL A 307 -6.98 -20.32 24.31
CA VAL A 307 -5.74 -20.96 24.79
C VAL A 307 -4.61 -19.93 24.91
N LEU A 308 -4.42 -19.08 23.90
CA LEU A 308 -3.41 -18.02 23.95
C LEU A 308 -3.62 -17.03 25.11
N ARG A 309 -4.89 -16.73 25.46
CA ARG A 309 -5.22 -15.89 26.63
C ARG A 309 -4.90 -16.60 27.94
N ARG A 310 -5.27 -17.89 28.06
CA ARG A 310 -5.01 -18.71 29.25
C ARG A 310 -3.51 -18.83 29.56
N VAL A 311 -2.67 -19.04 28.53
CA VAL A 311 -1.21 -19.09 28.68
C VAL A 311 -0.58 -17.69 28.87
N GLY A 312 -1.32 -16.64 28.54
CA GLY A 312 -0.87 -15.24 28.64
C GLY A 312 0.02 -14.79 27.48
N LEU A 313 -0.08 -15.43 26.32
CA LEU A 313 0.74 -15.15 25.12
C LEU A 313 0.01 -14.37 24.01
N ARG A 314 -1.31 -14.15 24.11
CA ARG A 314 -2.08 -13.47 23.03
C ARG A 314 -1.47 -12.13 22.58
N SER A 315 -0.94 -11.32 23.51
CA SER A 315 -0.37 -10.01 23.17
C SER A 315 0.91 -10.11 22.33
N VAL A 316 1.65 -11.21 22.45
CA VAL A 316 2.96 -11.43 21.82
C VAL A 316 2.96 -12.49 20.70
N THR A 317 1.87 -13.23 20.55
CA THR A 317 1.69 -14.17 19.43
C THR A 317 1.01 -13.49 18.24
N HIS A 318 1.68 -13.54 17.09
CA HIS A 318 1.13 -13.22 15.78
C HIS A 318 0.46 -14.46 15.19
N LEU A 319 -0.83 -14.37 14.92
CA LEU A 319 -1.56 -15.43 14.24
C LEU A 319 -1.52 -15.21 12.74
N VAL A 320 -1.09 -16.23 12.01
CA VAL A 320 -1.06 -16.21 10.55
C VAL A 320 -1.75 -17.46 10.02
N ALA A 321 -2.81 -17.30 9.25
CA ALA A 321 -3.51 -18.43 8.66
C ALA A 321 -2.71 -18.99 7.47
N ILE A 322 -2.72 -20.31 7.30
CA ILE A 322 -2.41 -20.95 6.02
C ILE A 322 -3.74 -21.42 5.42
N SER A 323 -3.96 -21.04 4.17
CA SER A 323 -5.25 -21.17 3.50
C SER A 323 -5.06 -21.25 1.98
N SER A 324 -6.10 -21.56 1.20
CA SER A 324 -6.02 -21.52 -0.27
C SER A 324 -5.55 -20.17 -0.84
N PRO A 325 -5.87 -18.99 -0.24
CA PRO A 325 -5.28 -17.72 -0.63
C PRO A 325 -3.79 -17.52 -0.30
N GLY A 326 -3.15 -18.42 0.46
CA GLY A 326 -1.78 -18.22 0.92
C GLY A 326 -1.63 -18.01 2.42
N VAL A 327 -0.58 -17.25 2.74
CA VAL A 327 -0.28 -16.75 4.06
C VAL A 327 -1.17 -15.55 4.34
N VAL A 328 -1.95 -15.60 5.42
CA VAL A 328 -2.91 -14.53 5.76
C VAL A 328 -2.71 -14.09 7.22
N PRO A 329 -1.97 -12.99 7.46
CA PRO A 329 -1.90 -12.35 8.78
C PRO A 329 -3.28 -12.00 9.35
N GLU A 330 -3.46 -12.11 10.67
CA GLU A 330 -4.76 -11.91 11.33
C GLU A 330 -5.40 -10.54 11.03
N GLU A 331 -4.57 -9.51 10.84
CA GLU A 331 -4.93 -8.12 10.52
C GLU A 331 -5.67 -7.99 9.20
N PHE A 332 -5.39 -8.89 8.24
CA PHE A 332 -5.97 -8.86 6.90
C PHE A 332 -7.08 -9.91 6.71
N SER A 333 -7.39 -10.72 7.72
CA SER A 333 -8.41 -11.77 7.61
C SER A 333 -9.82 -11.27 7.25
N ASN A 334 -10.11 -9.98 7.47
CA ASN A 334 -11.37 -9.33 7.10
C ASN A 334 -11.29 -8.51 5.80
N GLU A 335 -10.17 -8.58 5.08
CA GLU A 335 -10.01 -7.90 3.81
C GLU A 335 -10.48 -8.76 2.64
N TYR A 336 -10.92 -8.12 1.57
CA TYR A 336 -11.23 -8.82 0.32
C TYR A 336 -9.92 -9.19 -0.40
N PRO A 337 -9.77 -10.41 -0.96
CA PRO A 337 -10.75 -11.50 -1.04
C PRO A 337 -10.72 -12.51 0.12
N PHE A 338 -9.84 -12.36 1.12
CA PHE A 338 -9.71 -13.31 2.23
C PHE A 338 -10.99 -13.53 3.02
N ASN A 339 -11.89 -12.55 3.06
CA ASN A 339 -13.19 -12.66 3.70
C ASN A 339 -14.33 -13.19 2.78
N SER A 340 -14.05 -13.40 1.49
CA SER A 340 -15.06 -13.58 0.43
C SER A 340 -14.71 -14.70 -0.56
N TYR A 341 -14.08 -15.78 -0.08
CA TYR A 341 -13.85 -17.00 -0.88
C TYR A 341 -14.56 -18.22 -0.26
N ASP A 342 -14.80 -19.21 -1.10
CA ASP A 342 -15.38 -20.50 -0.77
C ASP A 342 -14.55 -21.61 -1.42
N TRP A 343 -13.90 -22.42 -0.61
CA TRP A 343 -13.00 -23.48 -1.05
C TRP A 343 -13.49 -24.80 -0.43
N PRO A 344 -14.28 -25.59 -1.17
CA PRO A 344 -14.80 -26.87 -0.70
C PRO A 344 -13.70 -27.94 -0.74
N GLU A 345 -13.16 -28.30 0.43
CA GLU A 345 -12.06 -29.29 0.55
C GLU A 345 -12.43 -30.67 -0.05
N TRP A 346 -13.71 -31.04 -0.07
CA TRP A 346 -14.18 -32.31 -0.64
C TRP A 346 -14.16 -32.37 -2.18
N GLU A 347 -13.99 -31.23 -2.86
CA GLU A 347 -13.85 -31.16 -4.33
C GLU A 347 -12.38 -31.24 -4.77
N GLU A 348 -11.43 -31.32 -3.83
CA GLU A 348 -10.00 -31.38 -4.15
C GLU A 348 -9.61 -32.72 -4.78
N THR A 349 -9.03 -32.66 -5.98
CA THR A 349 -8.33 -33.80 -6.57
C THR A 349 -6.90 -33.89 -6.02
N GLU A 350 -6.25 -35.05 -6.15
CA GLU A 350 -4.84 -35.22 -5.77
C GLU A 350 -3.88 -34.30 -6.56
N GLU A 351 -4.27 -33.89 -7.78
CA GLU A 351 -3.53 -32.87 -8.53
C GLU A 351 -3.65 -31.50 -7.85
N ILE A 352 -4.86 -31.10 -7.45
CA ILE A 352 -5.11 -29.83 -6.75
C ILE A 352 -4.40 -29.80 -5.40
N LYS A 353 -4.40 -30.89 -4.64
CA LYS A 353 -3.65 -30.98 -3.37
C LYS A 353 -2.15 -30.79 -3.55
N ARG A 354 -1.56 -31.46 -4.56
CA ARG A 354 -0.14 -31.27 -4.90
C ARG A 354 0.16 -29.83 -5.32
N LEU A 355 -0.73 -29.23 -6.11
CA LEU A 355 -0.59 -27.83 -6.50
C LEU A 355 -0.72 -26.88 -5.30
N TYR A 356 -1.67 -27.14 -4.39
CA TYR A 356 -1.83 -26.40 -3.15
C TYR A 356 -0.55 -26.39 -2.34
N ILE A 357 0.04 -27.57 -2.12
CA ILE A 357 1.30 -27.71 -1.38
C ILE A 357 2.39 -26.87 -2.03
N LYS A 358 2.57 -27.01 -3.36
CA LYS A 358 3.59 -26.27 -4.12
C LYS A 358 3.40 -24.75 -4.01
N VAL A 359 2.19 -24.26 -4.25
CA VAL A 359 1.87 -22.82 -4.26
C VAL A 359 2.04 -22.23 -2.85
N ASN A 360 1.49 -22.89 -1.83
CA ASN A 360 1.55 -22.39 -0.47
C ASN A 360 2.95 -22.51 0.14
N LYS A 361 3.72 -23.54 -0.21
CA LYS A 361 5.14 -23.63 0.17
C LYS A 361 5.88 -22.38 -0.26
N GLU A 362 5.74 -21.98 -1.52
CA GLU A 362 6.44 -20.80 -2.04
C GLU A 362 5.95 -19.49 -1.38
N ARG A 363 4.65 -19.35 -1.14
CA ARG A 363 4.10 -18.20 -0.40
C ARG A 363 4.62 -18.13 1.05
N ILE A 364 4.69 -19.27 1.74
CA ILE A 364 5.25 -19.40 3.09
C ILE A 364 6.74 -19.05 3.09
N LYS A 365 7.52 -19.58 2.14
CA LYS A 365 8.94 -19.27 2.01
C LYS A 365 9.19 -17.78 1.85
N ARG A 366 8.47 -17.12 0.94
CA ARG A 366 8.58 -15.66 0.75
C ARG A 366 8.25 -14.89 2.03
N TYR A 367 7.22 -15.32 2.77
CA TYR A 367 6.86 -14.72 4.05
C TYR A 367 7.96 -14.88 5.10
N LEU A 368 8.45 -16.11 5.29
CA LEU A 368 9.48 -16.43 6.28
C LEU A 368 10.81 -15.76 5.94
N LEU A 369 11.25 -15.77 4.69
CA LEU A 369 12.46 -15.06 4.25
C LEU A 369 12.43 -13.58 4.60
N ARG A 370 11.27 -12.93 4.41
CA ARG A 370 11.13 -11.51 4.71
C ARG A 370 11.04 -11.22 6.21
N HIS A 371 10.35 -12.07 6.96
CA HIS A 371 9.85 -11.72 8.30
C HIS A 371 10.43 -12.54 9.45
N LYS A 372 11.20 -13.60 9.19
CA LYS A 372 11.72 -14.50 10.24
C LYS A 372 12.43 -13.76 11.37
N ASP A 373 13.21 -12.72 11.05
CA ASP A 373 14.00 -11.97 12.02
C ASP A 373 13.15 -11.07 12.94
N LYS A 374 11.84 -10.95 12.66
CA LYS A 374 10.87 -10.28 13.54
C LYS A 374 10.35 -11.20 14.64
N TYR A 375 10.58 -12.51 14.53
CA TYR A 375 10.10 -13.51 15.47
C TYR A 375 11.27 -14.19 16.18
N LYS A 376 11.09 -14.43 17.48
CA LYS A 376 12.00 -15.28 18.27
C LYS A 376 11.71 -16.77 18.03
N VAL A 377 10.43 -17.09 17.75
CA VAL A 377 9.94 -18.46 17.65
C VAL A 377 8.93 -18.55 16.53
N ILE A 378 9.04 -19.62 15.74
CA ILE A 378 8.08 -20.00 14.73
C ILE A 378 7.44 -21.32 15.16
N ALA A 379 6.12 -21.34 15.25
CA ALA A 379 5.34 -22.51 15.64
C ALA A 379 4.13 -22.66 14.73
N TYR A 380 3.51 -23.84 14.74
CA TYR A 380 2.27 -24.08 14.02
C TYR A 380 1.36 -25.06 14.73
N TYR A 381 0.06 -24.83 14.52
CA TYR A 381 -1.02 -25.66 15.01
C TYR A 381 -1.93 -25.98 13.83
N LEU A 382 -1.61 -27.04 13.09
CA LEU A 382 -2.29 -27.48 11.87
C LEU A 382 -2.60 -28.97 11.99
N LYS A 383 -3.56 -29.48 11.21
CA LYS A 383 -3.81 -30.93 11.13
C LYS A 383 -2.53 -31.60 10.59
N PRO A 384 -1.93 -32.58 11.30
CA PRO A 384 -0.84 -33.39 10.77
C PRO A 384 -1.17 -33.96 9.40
N SER A 385 -0.17 -34.03 8.52
CA SER A 385 -0.29 -34.53 7.13
C SER A 385 -1.25 -33.77 6.20
N SER A 386 -1.89 -32.69 6.65
CA SER A 386 -2.65 -31.79 5.77
C SER A 386 -1.73 -31.08 4.77
N GLU A 387 -2.32 -30.62 3.66
CA GLU A 387 -1.62 -29.87 2.60
C GLU A 387 -0.96 -28.61 3.15
N SER A 388 -1.63 -27.92 4.09
CA SER A 388 -1.07 -26.77 4.80
C SER A 388 0.13 -27.12 5.67
N ALA A 389 0.08 -28.24 6.41
CA ALA A 389 1.19 -28.69 7.25
C ALA A 389 2.39 -29.11 6.39
N LYS A 390 2.15 -29.92 5.35
CA LYS A 390 3.19 -30.33 4.37
C LYS A 390 3.88 -29.13 3.73
N ALA A 391 3.09 -28.15 3.24
CA ALA A 391 3.63 -26.93 2.64
C ALA A 391 4.53 -26.15 3.59
N LEU A 392 4.12 -26.01 4.86
CA LEU A 392 4.89 -25.32 5.89
C LEU A 392 6.16 -26.09 6.28
N GLU A 393 6.05 -27.39 6.51
CA GLU A 393 7.17 -28.25 6.91
C GLU A 393 8.24 -28.30 5.83
N GLU A 394 7.86 -28.44 4.56
CA GLU A 394 8.78 -28.34 3.43
C GLU A 394 9.43 -26.95 3.33
N ALA A 395 8.65 -25.87 3.50
CA ALA A 395 9.18 -24.51 3.48
C ALA A 395 10.22 -24.29 4.60
N CYS A 396 9.92 -24.71 5.83
CA CYS A 396 10.83 -24.59 6.96
C CYS A 396 12.10 -25.42 6.74
N LYS A 397 11.97 -26.65 6.21
CA LYS A 397 13.10 -27.53 5.88
C LYS A 397 14.02 -26.90 4.83
N GLU A 398 13.47 -26.38 3.72
CA GLU A 398 14.27 -25.73 2.68
C GLU A 398 14.99 -24.46 3.17
N LEU A 399 14.41 -23.76 4.15
CA LEU A 399 15.01 -22.55 4.73
C LEU A 399 15.92 -22.83 5.94
N GLY A 400 16.04 -24.09 6.38
CA GLY A 400 16.80 -24.45 7.59
C GLY A 400 16.23 -23.82 8.87
N LEU A 401 14.91 -23.63 8.94
CA LEU A 401 14.24 -23.01 10.09
C LEU A 401 13.62 -24.06 11.03
N GLU A 402 13.84 -23.90 12.33
CA GLU A 402 13.11 -24.66 13.36
C GLU A 402 11.68 -24.15 13.47
N CYS A 403 10.71 -24.98 13.06
CA CYS A 403 9.27 -24.69 13.16
C CYS A 403 8.62 -25.67 14.13
N ILE A 404 8.18 -25.18 15.30
CA ILE A 404 7.68 -26.02 16.39
C ILE A 404 6.25 -26.48 16.10
N LYS A 405 6.07 -27.80 15.96
CA LYS A 405 4.75 -28.46 15.83
C LYS A 405 4.03 -28.48 17.18
N CYS A 406 2.86 -27.85 17.27
CA CYS A 406 2.04 -27.83 18.48
C CYS A 406 0.88 -28.84 18.50
N LEU A 407 0.69 -29.59 17.41
CA LEU A 407 -0.24 -30.73 17.35
C LEU A 407 0.51 -31.94 16.77
N PRO A 408 1.09 -32.81 17.64
CA PRO A 408 1.78 -34.02 17.19
C PRO A 408 0.83 -35.03 16.54
N GLU A 409 1.37 -35.86 15.65
CA GLU A 409 0.67 -36.97 14.98
C GLU A 409 -0.07 -37.87 15.98
N GLU A 410 0.61 -38.30 17.05
CA GLU A 410 0.06 -39.20 18.06
C GLU A 410 -1.19 -38.66 18.75
N VAL A 411 -1.21 -37.35 19.06
CA VAL A 411 -2.37 -36.70 19.68
C VAL A 411 -3.51 -36.62 18.67
N PHE A 412 -3.19 -36.24 17.42
CA PHE A 412 -4.18 -36.11 16.38
C PHE A 412 -4.84 -37.44 16.00
N GLU A 413 -4.08 -38.54 15.95
CA GLU A 413 -4.61 -39.88 15.66
C GLU A 413 -5.55 -40.39 16.75
N LYS A 414 -5.26 -40.12 18.04
CA LYS A 414 -6.17 -40.42 19.14
C LYS A 414 -7.49 -39.70 18.98
N VAL A 415 -7.44 -38.39 18.73
CA VAL A 415 -8.63 -37.56 18.49
C VAL A 415 -9.43 -38.07 17.28
N ARG A 416 -8.76 -38.39 16.17
CA ARG A 416 -9.43 -38.87 14.95
C ARG A 416 -10.21 -40.17 15.14
N LYS A 417 -9.80 -41.02 16.10
CA LYS A 417 -10.52 -42.26 16.45
C LYS A 417 -11.74 -42.01 17.33
N GLU A 418 -11.74 -40.92 18.10
CA GLU A 418 -12.77 -40.61 19.11
C GLU A 418 -13.89 -39.69 18.59
N VAL A 419 -13.61 -38.82 17.61
CA VAL A 419 -14.58 -37.83 17.12
C VAL A 419 -14.90 -37.95 15.65
N THR A 420 -16.18 -37.78 15.33
CA THR A 420 -16.70 -37.54 13.97
C THR A 420 -16.71 -36.06 13.57
N SER A 421 -16.24 -35.16 14.46
CA SER A 421 -16.29 -33.71 14.26
C SER A 421 -14.96 -33.00 14.63
N SER A 422 -14.94 -31.66 14.53
CA SER A 422 -13.75 -30.80 14.38
C SER A 422 -12.57 -31.12 15.32
N GLU A 423 -11.59 -31.82 14.77
CA GLU A 423 -10.41 -32.39 15.42
C GLU A 423 -9.48 -31.30 15.99
N ILE A 424 -9.42 -30.13 15.34
CA ILE A 424 -8.62 -28.97 15.78
C ILE A 424 -9.22 -28.31 17.03
N THR A 425 -10.52 -28.41 17.24
CA THR A 425 -11.19 -27.83 18.42
C THR A 425 -11.43 -28.83 19.53
N HIS A 426 -11.03 -30.09 19.33
CA HIS A 426 -11.12 -31.12 20.36
C HIS A 426 -10.28 -30.76 21.58
N GLU A 427 -10.75 -31.17 22.77
CA GLU A 427 -10.11 -30.82 24.04
C GLU A 427 -8.65 -31.28 24.10
N LEU A 428 -8.35 -32.51 23.67
CA LEU A 428 -6.98 -33.04 23.62
C LEU A 428 -6.07 -32.22 22.69
N SER A 429 -6.56 -31.81 21.53
CA SER A 429 -5.80 -31.00 20.58
C SER A 429 -5.51 -29.61 21.15
N LEU A 430 -6.49 -28.98 21.80
CA LEU A 430 -6.32 -27.68 22.46
C LEU A 430 -5.39 -27.77 23.67
N LYS A 431 -5.42 -28.88 24.41
CA LYS A 431 -4.48 -29.16 25.50
C LYS A 431 -3.04 -29.30 24.98
N SER A 432 -2.84 -30.02 23.87
CA SER A 432 -1.54 -30.10 23.19
C SER A 432 -1.03 -28.71 22.78
N LEU A 433 -1.90 -27.86 22.22
CA LEU A 433 -1.55 -26.47 21.91
C LEU A 433 -1.14 -25.70 23.17
N GLU A 434 -1.91 -25.82 24.25
CA GLU A 434 -1.63 -25.15 25.52
C GLU A 434 -0.27 -25.55 26.09
N GLU A 435 0.03 -26.84 26.13
CA GLU A 435 1.31 -27.39 26.61
C GLU A 435 2.47 -26.92 25.73
N CYS A 436 2.32 -26.99 24.40
CA CYS A 436 3.31 -26.47 23.46
C CYS A 436 3.64 -24.99 23.73
N LEU A 437 2.61 -24.16 23.90
CA LEU A 437 2.76 -22.73 24.17
C LEU A 437 3.39 -22.45 25.53
N LYS A 438 3.06 -23.24 26.58
CA LYS A 438 3.74 -23.16 27.89
C LYS A 438 5.23 -23.48 27.76
N ARG A 439 5.60 -24.52 27.01
CA ARG A 439 7.01 -24.83 26.73
C ARG A 439 7.72 -23.70 25.98
N ILE A 440 7.10 -23.16 24.92
CA ILE A 440 7.64 -22.03 24.16
C ILE A 440 7.88 -20.82 25.07
N LYS A 441 6.90 -20.52 25.94
CA LYS A 441 6.99 -19.40 26.89
C LYS A 441 8.22 -19.51 27.80
N VAL A 442 8.49 -20.71 28.31
CA VAL A 442 9.62 -20.97 29.20
C VAL A 442 10.93 -21.02 28.40
N LYS A 443 11.02 -21.88 27.37
CA LYS A 443 12.26 -22.12 26.59
C LYS A 443 12.84 -20.84 25.96
N TYR A 444 11.98 -19.93 25.51
CA TYR A 444 12.40 -18.70 24.81
C TYR A 444 12.16 -17.42 25.62
N GLU A 445 11.91 -17.56 26.93
CA GLU A 445 11.72 -16.45 27.88
C GLU A 445 10.70 -15.40 27.39
N ILE A 446 9.60 -15.86 26.81
CA ILE A 446 8.61 -14.98 26.20
C ILE A 446 7.78 -14.31 27.32
N ARG A 447 8.08 -13.04 27.58
CA ARG A 447 7.33 -12.22 28.54
C ARG A 447 6.10 -11.61 27.89
N LYS A 448 5.03 -11.45 28.67
CA LYS A 448 3.85 -10.69 28.24
C LYS A 448 4.28 -9.26 27.93
N ALA A 449 3.87 -8.70 26.79
CA ALA A 449 4.13 -7.30 26.49
C ALA A 449 3.55 -6.43 27.63
N LYS A 450 4.35 -5.51 28.17
CA LYS A 450 3.83 -4.44 29.06
C LYS A 450 2.76 -3.69 28.28
N THR A 451 1.58 -3.54 28.88
CA THR A 451 0.38 -2.95 28.26
C THR A 451 0.69 -1.57 27.69
#